data_AF-A0A2V4DBK4-F1
#
_entry.id   AF-A0A2V4DBK4-F1
#
_cell.length_a   1.000
_cell.length_b   1.000
_cell.length_c   1.000
_cell.angle_alpha   90.00
_cell.angle_beta   90.00
_cell.angle_gamma   90.00
#
_symmetry.space_group_name_H-M   'P 1'
#
loop_
_entity.id
_entity.type
_entity.pdbx_description
1 polymer ?
#
loop_
_entity_poly.entity_id
_entity_poly.type
_entity_poly.pdbx_seq_one_letter_code
_entity_poly.pdbx_strand_id
1 'polypeptide(L)'
;DCDDDNSSVYPGAVEILDGVDQNCNDMTDEGFSGLDSDGDELSDFDEFHNYSTNHLDNDTDDDGLLDGEEVNLYGSNPLVADADGDVDGYYWFDDCNDSDENIHPGADELLNGIDEDCDGLFDEDFQTIDSDGDTLTDLAEYSTFGTNWSNPDTDGDGLEDGAEIWYYFSDPLVADADADVDGWYHFQDCDEGNASINPGAIEIWNGLDDDCDDLIDEGVYPPVPEQEPQPSLETVRVPYQSYVGETAGFRATSANTDDEIQWLIEGQNYSVDSALSLVFGSVGEKNWEVCAVNGNLSDCLNGTITILASPSSTGDGEASGNATGQNSGSGLSGTSGAAGGLTSAQYFAIGLLFLLVIMLAFLVGRRGGGGGGAVKWSQQQKFTNPGSAKLPGAPTLPPSDNRWE
;
A
#
# COMPACT_ATOMS: atom_id res chain seq x y z
N ASP A 1 -96.91 9.68 1.15
CA ASP A 1 -95.60 10.26 1.47
C ASP A 1 -94.96 9.40 2.55
N CYS A 2 -93.65 9.56 2.77
CA CYS A 2 -92.88 8.90 3.84
C CYS A 2 -92.50 9.89 4.96
N ASP A 3 -92.83 11.18 4.81
CA ASP A 3 -92.76 12.22 5.83
C ASP A 3 -94.10 12.97 5.87
N ASP A 4 -94.86 12.85 6.96
CA ASP A 4 -96.18 13.47 7.13
C ASP A 4 -96.08 15.01 7.36
N ASP A 5 -94.90 15.53 7.69
CA ASP A 5 -94.67 16.94 7.98
C ASP A 5 -94.07 17.72 6.79
N ASN A 6 -93.68 17.02 5.71
CA ASN A 6 -93.06 17.62 4.53
C ASN A 6 -93.78 17.31 3.21
N SER A 7 -94.42 18.34 2.63
CA SER A 7 -95.16 18.20 1.36
C SER A 7 -94.30 17.94 0.12
N SER A 8 -92.97 18.11 0.19
CA SER A 8 -92.06 17.79 -0.92
C SER A 8 -91.63 16.33 -0.97
N VAL A 9 -91.93 15.54 0.07
CA VAL A 9 -91.49 14.14 0.19
C VAL A 9 -92.67 13.23 -0.15
N TYR A 10 -92.70 12.60 -1.33
CA TYR A 10 -93.77 11.68 -1.74
C TYR A 10 -93.34 10.74 -2.88
N PRO A 11 -93.96 9.55 -3.04
CA PRO A 11 -93.64 8.63 -4.14
C PRO A 11 -93.65 9.28 -5.53
N GLY A 12 -92.47 9.28 -6.18
CA GLY A 12 -92.25 9.90 -7.49
C GLY A 12 -91.94 11.40 -7.48
N ALA A 13 -91.59 11.98 -6.33
CA ALA A 13 -90.92 13.28 -6.27
C ALA A 13 -89.57 13.24 -7.04
N VAL A 14 -89.04 14.43 -7.37
CA VAL A 14 -87.71 14.56 -7.99
C VAL A 14 -86.71 14.76 -6.85
N GLU A 15 -85.58 14.05 -6.91
CA GLU A 15 -84.56 14.20 -5.88
C GLU A 15 -83.85 15.56 -5.96
N ILE A 16 -83.49 16.10 -4.80
CA ILE A 16 -82.58 17.24 -4.64
C ILE A 16 -81.50 16.84 -3.64
N LEU A 17 -80.26 17.28 -3.88
CA LEU A 17 -79.11 16.95 -3.04
C LEU A 17 -79.19 17.67 -1.68
N ASP A 18 -79.92 17.07 -0.73
CA ASP A 18 -80.11 17.60 0.62
C ASP A 18 -80.06 16.53 1.72
N GLY A 19 -79.79 15.27 1.35
CA GLY A 19 -79.72 14.15 2.27
C GLY A 19 -81.08 13.59 2.69
N VAL A 20 -82.17 13.93 1.99
CA VAL A 20 -83.52 13.41 2.23
C VAL A 20 -83.94 12.52 1.04
N ASP A 21 -84.51 11.33 1.32
CA ASP A 21 -85.19 10.53 0.28
C ASP A 21 -86.54 11.18 -0.05
N GLN A 22 -86.60 12.04 -1.08
CA GLN A 22 -87.83 12.75 -1.38
C GLN A 22 -88.87 11.86 -2.05
N ASN A 23 -88.45 10.83 -2.79
CA ASN A 23 -89.38 9.97 -3.52
C ASN A 23 -89.74 8.64 -2.84
N CYS A 24 -89.28 8.45 -1.59
CA CYS A 24 -89.61 7.32 -0.73
C CYS A 24 -89.26 5.96 -1.32
N ASN A 25 -88.10 5.82 -1.97
CA ASN A 25 -87.63 4.57 -2.56
C ASN A 25 -86.51 3.87 -1.79
N ASP A 26 -86.20 4.34 -0.58
CA ASP A 26 -85.13 3.89 0.31
C ASP A 26 -83.72 4.15 -0.24
N MET A 27 -83.58 5.04 -1.24
CA MET A 27 -82.32 5.63 -1.68
C MET A 27 -82.42 7.14 -1.45
N THR A 28 -81.31 7.75 -1.09
CA THR A 28 -81.23 9.19 -0.82
C THR A 28 -80.41 9.82 -1.90
N ASP A 29 -80.89 10.92 -2.47
CA ASP A 29 -80.20 11.70 -3.50
C ASP A 29 -79.73 10.83 -4.67
N GLU A 30 -80.52 9.83 -5.09
CA GLU A 30 -80.12 9.03 -6.24
C GLU A 30 -80.17 9.84 -7.54
N GLY A 31 -79.19 9.60 -8.40
CA GLY A 31 -79.03 10.34 -9.66
C GLY A 31 -77.97 11.45 -9.61
N PHE A 32 -77.46 11.79 -8.42
CA PHE A 32 -76.31 12.70 -8.24
C PHE A 32 -74.95 11.97 -8.31
N SER A 33 -74.92 10.64 -8.17
CA SER A 33 -73.68 9.84 -8.22
C SER A 33 -72.97 9.75 -9.58
N GLY A 34 -73.54 10.37 -10.61
CA GLY A 34 -72.88 10.52 -11.91
C GLY A 34 -72.98 11.95 -12.45
N LEU A 35 -73.37 12.90 -11.58
CA LEU A 35 -73.31 14.32 -11.85
C LEU A 35 -72.00 14.83 -11.23
N ASP A 36 -71.39 15.78 -11.91
CA ASP A 36 -70.15 16.47 -11.57
C ASP A 36 -70.38 17.89 -12.09
N SER A 37 -70.91 18.73 -11.21
CA SER A 37 -71.53 20.00 -11.57
C SER A 37 -70.51 21.12 -11.80
N ASP A 38 -69.37 21.08 -11.13
CA ASP A 38 -68.25 22.01 -11.30
C ASP A 38 -67.09 21.45 -12.13
N GLY A 39 -67.06 20.14 -12.38
CA GLY A 39 -66.21 19.50 -13.38
C GLY A 39 -64.82 19.14 -12.88
N ASP A 40 -64.69 18.79 -11.60
CA ASP A 40 -63.43 18.55 -10.89
C ASP A 40 -63.09 17.05 -10.75
N GLU A 41 -63.92 16.18 -11.35
CA GLU A 41 -63.84 14.71 -11.29
C GLU A 41 -64.25 14.08 -9.94
N LEU A 42 -64.84 14.85 -9.02
CA LEU A 42 -65.59 14.38 -7.85
C LEU A 42 -67.09 14.46 -8.15
N SER A 43 -67.88 13.47 -7.70
CA SER A 43 -69.32 13.50 -7.98
C SER A 43 -70.06 14.37 -6.96
N ASP A 44 -71.11 15.10 -7.39
CA ASP A 44 -71.94 15.92 -6.51
C ASP A 44 -72.41 15.12 -5.27
N PHE A 45 -72.71 13.83 -5.47
CA PHE A 45 -73.08 12.93 -4.38
C PHE A 45 -71.93 12.71 -3.38
N ASP A 46 -70.72 12.45 -3.86
CA ASP A 46 -69.55 12.20 -3.01
C ASP A 46 -69.14 13.46 -2.25
N GLU A 47 -69.14 14.60 -2.92
CA GLU A 47 -68.88 15.90 -2.31
C GLU A 47 -69.81 16.17 -1.14
N PHE A 48 -71.12 16.03 -1.33
CA PHE A 48 -72.09 16.32 -0.29
C PHE A 48 -72.11 15.27 0.83
N HIS A 49 -72.06 13.98 0.50
CA HIS A 49 -72.24 12.89 1.48
C HIS A 49 -70.95 12.42 2.15
N ASN A 50 -69.82 12.48 1.45
CA ASN A 50 -68.57 11.85 1.89
C ASN A 50 -67.52 12.89 2.31
N TYR A 51 -67.36 13.98 1.56
CA TYR A 51 -66.28 14.94 1.77
C TYR A 51 -66.73 16.28 2.37
N SER A 52 -68.04 16.56 2.34
CA SER A 52 -68.63 17.83 2.81
C SER A 52 -68.10 19.08 2.07
N THR A 53 -67.65 18.89 0.83
CA THR A 53 -67.25 19.96 -0.10
C THR A 53 -68.46 20.56 -0.81
N ASN A 54 -68.23 21.63 -1.59
CA ASN A 54 -69.28 22.33 -2.30
C ASN A 54 -69.30 21.93 -3.78
N HIS A 55 -70.22 21.04 -4.16
CA HIS A 55 -70.51 20.57 -5.55
C HIS A 55 -70.79 21.60 -6.66
N LEU A 56 -70.56 22.87 -6.41
CA LEU A 56 -70.66 23.94 -7.40
C LEU A 56 -69.36 24.78 -7.44
N ASP A 57 -68.32 24.32 -6.76
CA ASP A 57 -67.07 25.01 -6.46
C ASP A 57 -65.96 23.96 -6.41
N ASN A 58 -65.24 23.85 -7.52
CA ASN A 58 -64.26 22.79 -7.77
C ASN A 58 -63.01 22.82 -6.90
N ASP A 59 -62.90 23.78 -5.98
CA ASP A 59 -61.79 24.06 -5.07
C ASP A 59 -62.40 24.73 -3.83
N THR A 60 -62.88 23.92 -2.88
CA THR A 60 -63.74 24.38 -1.78
C THR A 60 -62.97 25.24 -0.76
N ASP A 61 -61.65 25.08 -0.65
CA ASP A 61 -60.82 25.83 0.29
C ASP A 61 -59.93 26.93 -0.34
N ASP A 62 -60.05 27.13 -1.65
CA ASP A 62 -59.44 28.17 -2.47
C ASP A 62 -57.89 28.13 -2.45
N ASP A 63 -57.28 26.95 -2.34
CA ASP A 63 -55.82 26.80 -2.28
C ASP A 63 -55.14 26.55 -3.65
N GLY A 64 -55.94 26.21 -4.67
CA GLY A 64 -55.50 25.96 -6.04
C GLY A 64 -55.41 24.47 -6.43
N LEU A 65 -55.63 23.54 -5.50
CA LEU A 65 -55.93 22.14 -5.77
C LEU A 65 -57.44 21.97 -5.94
N LEU A 66 -57.84 21.03 -6.81
CA LEU A 66 -59.25 20.73 -6.98
C LEU A 66 -59.70 19.69 -5.95
N ASP A 67 -60.94 19.78 -5.45
CA ASP A 67 -61.44 18.85 -4.42
C ASP A 67 -61.31 17.39 -4.90
N GLY A 68 -61.65 17.15 -6.17
CA GLY A 68 -61.49 15.86 -6.82
C GLY A 68 -60.03 15.43 -7.02
N GLU A 69 -59.08 16.35 -7.20
CA GLU A 69 -57.65 16.04 -7.29
C GLU A 69 -57.10 15.64 -5.92
N GLU A 70 -57.40 16.41 -4.89
CA GLU A 70 -57.03 16.11 -3.50
C GLU A 70 -57.54 14.75 -3.06
N VAL A 71 -58.81 14.43 -3.32
CA VAL A 71 -59.42 13.16 -2.93
C VAL A 71 -58.87 11.99 -3.73
N ASN A 72 -58.78 12.12 -5.06
CA ASN A 72 -58.52 10.98 -5.95
C ASN A 72 -57.02 10.73 -6.20
N LEU A 73 -56.18 11.77 -6.11
CA LEU A 73 -54.75 11.68 -6.42
C LEU A 73 -53.87 11.78 -5.18
N TYR A 74 -53.99 12.86 -4.41
CA TYR A 74 -53.06 13.16 -3.31
C TYR A 74 -53.48 12.52 -1.97
N GLY A 75 -54.77 12.32 -1.77
CA GLY A 75 -55.33 11.90 -0.49
C GLY A 75 -55.26 12.98 0.60
N SER A 76 -55.15 14.25 0.22
CA SER A 76 -55.28 15.40 1.12
C SER A 76 -56.75 15.69 1.43
N ASN A 77 -57.03 16.78 2.14
CA ASN A 77 -58.37 17.07 2.65
C ASN A 77 -58.91 18.35 2.01
N PRO A 78 -59.96 18.25 1.16
CA PRO A 78 -60.47 19.35 0.32
C PRO A 78 -61.24 20.46 1.07
N LEU A 79 -61.01 20.54 2.37
CA LEU A 79 -61.59 21.55 3.27
C LEU A 79 -60.49 22.30 4.03
N VAL A 80 -59.23 21.97 3.78
CA VAL A 80 -58.07 22.48 4.49
C VAL A 80 -56.96 22.75 3.49
N ALA A 81 -56.78 24.04 3.19
CA ALA A 81 -55.72 24.52 2.31
C ALA A 81 -54.37 23.84 2.60
N ASP A 82 -53.85 23.19 1.57
CA ASP A 82 -52.55 22.57 1.49
C ASP A 82 -51.47 23.64 1.29
N ALA A 83 -50.54 23.69 2.23
CA ALA A 83 -49.45 24.64 2.18
C ALA A 83 -48.35 24.14 1.22
N ASP A 84 -47.89 25.06 0.38
CA ASP A 84 -46.58 25.04 -0.28
C ASP A 84 -45.73 26.09 0.45
N GLY A 85 -44.93 25.60 1.40
CA GLY A 85 -44.29 26.39 2.44
C GLY A 85 -43.14 27.27 1.92
N ASP A 86 -42.43 26.81 0.89
CA ASP A 86 -41.30 27.50 0.26
C ASP A 86 -41.59 28.01 -1.16
N VAL A 87 -42.77 27.69 -1.71
CA VAL A 87 -43.30 28.20 -2.98
C VAL A 87 -42.57 27.64 -4.20
N ASP A 88 -42.14 26.38 -4.13
CA ASP A 88 -41.50 25.67 -5.25
C ASP A 88 -42.50 24.93 -6.16
N GLY A 89 -43.76 24.84 -5.75
CA GLY A 89 -44.86 24.19 -6.46
C GLY A 89 -45.15 22.76 -6.02
N TYR A 90 -44.49 22.26 -4.99
CA TYR A 90 -44.79 21.02 -4.31
C TYR A 90 -45.43 21.31 -2.94
N TYR A 91 -46.49 20.58 -2.62
CA TYR A 91 -47.21 20.76 -1.36
C TYR A 91 -46.58 19.89 -0.27
N TRP A 92 -46.83 20.26 0.99
CA TRP A 92 -46.28 19.59 2.18
C TRP A 92 -46.41 18.07 2.26
N PHE A 93 -47.33 17.46 1.52
CA PHE A 93 -47.55 16.01 1.49
C PHE A 93 -46.73 15.28 0.42
N ASP A 94 -46.33 15.98 -0.65
CA ASP A 94 -45.51 15.47 -1.75
C ASP A 94 -44.04 15.90 -1.63
N ASP A 95 -43.77 16.94 -0.84
CA ASP A 95 -42.45 17.44 -0.53
C ASP A 95 -41.88 16.84 0.77
N CYS A 96 -40.65 16.31 0.69
CA CYS A 96 -39.93 15.79 1.85
C CYS A 96 -39.40 16.90 2.79
N ASN A 97 -39.32 18.15 2.34
CA ASN A 97 -39.04 19.32 3.17
C ASN A 97 -39.64 20.65 2.63
N ASP A 98 -40.93 20.84 2.94
CA ASP A 98 -41.80 22.01 2.64
C ASP A 98 -41.38 23.35 3.29
N SER A 99 -40.10 23.61 3.36
CA SER A 99 -39.49 24.81 3.94
C SER A 99 -38.17 25.15 3.26
N ASP A 100 -37.77 24.40 2.24
CA ASP A 100 -36.55 24.58 1.46
C ASP A 100 -36.80 24.25 -0.02
N GLU A 101 -36.95 25.30 -0.84
CA GLU A 101 -37.23 25.25 -2.30
C GLU A 101 -36.25 24.42 -3.16
N ASN A 102 -35.21 23.84 -2.55
CA ASN A 102 -34.21 23.00 -3.21
C ASN A 102 -34.37 21.51 -2.87
N ILE A 103 -35.29 21.16 -1.99
CA ILE A 103 -35.58 19.78 -1.59
C ILE A 103 -37.02 19.54 -1.97
N HIS A 104 -37.24 18.80 -3.05
CA HIS A 104 -38.55 18.50 -3.61
C HIS A 104 -38.45 17.40 -4.66
N PRO A 105 -39.56 16.73 -5.03
CA PRO A 105 -39.54 15.69 -6.05
C PRO A 105 -38.81 16.09 -7.35
N GLY A 106 -37.76 15.34 -7.69
CA GLY A 106 -36.97 15.54 -8.91
C GLY A 106 -36.01 16.74 -8.90
N ALA A 107 -35.64 17.26 -7.73
CA ALA A 107 -34.48 18.16 -7.58
C ALA A 107 -33.16 17.47 -8.01
N ASP A 108 -32.10 18.26 -8.22
CA ASP A 108 -30.76 17.69 -8.47
C ASP A 108 -30.10 17.38 -7.11
N GLU A 109 -29.59 16.16 -6.94
CA GLU A 109 -28.87 15.74 -5.74
C GLU A 109 -27.59 16.56 -5.51
N LEU A 110 -27.30 16.85 -4.24
CA LEU A 110 -26.08 17.47 -3.78
C LEU A 110 -25.40 16.56 -2.77
N LEU A 111 -24.10 16.29 -2.95
CA LEU A 111 -23.31 15.45 -2.04
C LEU A 111 -23.20 16.04 -0.62
N ASN A 112 -24.23 15.86 0.19
CA ASN A 112 -24.42 16.47 1.49
C ASN A 112 -25.23 15.58 2.47
N GLY A 113 -25.69 14.41 2.01
CA GLY A 113 -26.42 13.42 2.80
C GLY A 113 -27.89 13.75 3.05
N ILE A 114 -28.46 14.67 2.27
CA ILE A 114 -29.89 14.96 2.19
C ILE A 114 -30.43 14.26 0.93
N ASP A 115 -31.71 13.95 0.94
CA ASP A 115 -32.47 13.40 -0.19
C ASP A 115 -33.16 14.62 -0.79
N GLU A 116 -32.53 15.26 -1.79
CA GLU A 116 -33.06 16.47 -2.41
C GLU A 116 -34.24 16.14 -3.31
N ASP A 117 -34.19 15.01 -4.02
CA ASP A 117 -35.19 14.66 -5.03
C ASP A 117 -36.38 13.84 -4.51
N CYS A 118 -36.40 13.58 -3.21
CA CYS A 118 -37.40 12.85 -2.45
C CYS A 118 -37.68 11.41 -2.95
N ASP A 119 -36.70 10.74 -3.59
CA ASP A 119 -36.85 9.36 -4.08
C ASP A 119 -36.55 8.29 -3.00
N GLY A 120 -36.04 8.72 -1.85
CA GLY A 120 -35.67 7.87 -0.72
C GLY A 120 -34.25 7.29 -0.76
N LEU A 121 -33.44 7.74 -1.72
CA LEU A 121 -32.00 7.55 -1.79
C LEU A 121 -31.32 8.87 -1.40
N PHE A 122 -30.02 8.81 -1.11
CA PHE A 122 -29.25 9.98 -0.69
C PHE A 122 -28.00 10.02 -1.56
N ASP A 123 -27.74 11.16 -2.20
CA ASP A 123 -26.55 11.44 -2.99
C ASP A 123 -26.27 10.38 -4.10
N GLU A 124 -27.28 9.66 -4.60
CA GLU A 124 -27.10 8.47 -5.42
C GLU A 124 -26.56 8.76 -6.83
N ASP A 125 -26.72 10.00 -7.30
CA ASP A 125 -26.13 10.51 -8.54
C ASP A 125 -24.60 10.57 -8.50
N PHE A 126 -24.00 10.57 -7.31
CA PHE A 126 -22.54 10.61 -7.11
C PHE A 126 -21.90 9.21 -7.06
N GLN A 127 -22.67 8.12 -7.21
CA GLN A 127 -22.17 6.73 -7.14
C GLN A 127 -21.11 6.37 -8.19
N THR A 128 -21.00 7.13 -9.28
CA THR A 128 -20.08 6.83 -10.38
C THR A 128 -19.19 8.01 -10.78
N ILE A 129 -19.35 9.14 -10.10
CA ILE A 129 -18.54 10.33 -10.30
C ILE A 129 -17.26 10.14 -9.48
N ASP A 130 -16.14 10.48 -10.10
CA ASP A 130 -14.78 10.48 -9.54
C ASP A 130 -14.17 11.80 -10.02
N SER A 131 -14.36 12.84 -9.21
CA SER A 131 -14.16 14.23 -9.57
C SER A 131 -12.68 14.61 -9.63
N ASP A 132 -11.84 14.02 -8.78
CA ASP A 132 -10.40 14.28 -8.75
C ASP A 132 -9.55 13.20 -9.43
N GLY A 133 -10.13 12.04 -9.76
CA GLY A 133 -9.52 11.01 -10.59
C GLY A 133 -8.61 10.05 -9.84
N ASP A 134 -8.76 9.93 -8.52
CA ASP A 134 -7.92 9.12 -7.64
C ASP A 134 -8.36 7.65 -7.52
N THR A 135 -9.43 7.29 -8.27
CA THR A 135 -10.09 5.97 -8.30
C THR A 135 -11.07 5.67 -7.17
N LEU A 136 -11.34 6.62 -6.28
CA LEU A 136 -12.51 6.63 -5.41
C LEU A 136 -13.63 7.43 -6.08
N THR A 137 -14.87 7.02 -5.80
CA THR A 137 -16.03 7.80 -6.25
C THR A 137 -16.36 8.85 -5.21
N ASP A 138 -16.82 10.03 -5.62
CA ASP A 138 -17.16 11.15 -4.72
C ASP A 138 -18.06 10.70 -3.57
N LEU A 139 -19.06 9.86 -3.85
CA LEU A 139 -19.94 9.30 -2.82
C LEU A 139 -19.20 8.42 -1.81
N ALA A 140 -18.26 7.60 -2.26
CA ALA A 140 -17.49 6.72 -1.38
C ALA A 140 -16.57 7.56 -0.47
N GLU A 141 -15.95 8.60 -1.02
CA GLU A 141 -15.14 9.53 -0.26
C GLU A 141 -15.96 10.25 0.81
N TYR A 142 -17.10 10.82 0.43
CA TYR A 142 -17.98 11.52 1.38
C TYR A 142 -18.57 10.60 2.45
N SER A 143 -19.18 9.49 2.03
CA SER A 143 -20.01 8.65 2.91
C SER A 143 -19.24 7.56 3.66
N THR A 144 -18.12 7.08 3.11
CA THR A 144 -17.40 5.90 3.61
C THR A 144 -16.03 6.25 4.18
N PHE A 145 -15.23 7.05 3.48
CA PHE A 145 -13.84 7.30 3.85
C PHE A 145 -13.62 8.63 4.59
N GLY A 146 -14.51 9.61 4.38
CA GLY A 146 -14.39 10.95 4.94
C GLY A 146 -13.30 11.80 4.29
N THR A 147 -12.82 11.40 3.11
CA THR A 147 -11.84 12.14 2.30
C THR A 147 -12.52 13.26 1.53
N ASN A 148 -11.73 14.16 0.95
CA ASN A 148 -12.23 15.29 0.18
C ASN A 148 -12.34 14.91 -1.29
N TRP A 149 -13.57 14.66 -1.75
CA TRP A 149 -13.94 14.25 -3.11
C TRP A 149 -13.51 15.15 -4.28
N SER A 150 -12.80 16.25 -4.00
CA SER A 150 -12.28 17.17 -5.00
C SER A 150 -10.76 17.33 -4.92
N ASN A 151 -10.11 16.51 -4.09
CA ASN A 151 -8.70 16.57 -3.80
C ASN A 151 -8.15 15.14 -3.64
N PRO A 152 -7.36 14.65 -4.61
CA PRO A 152 -7.01 13.23 -4.70
C PRO A 152 -6.05 12.75 -3.61
N ASP A 153 -5.61 13.63 -2.72
CA ASP A 153 -4.62 13.42 -1.63
C ASP A 153 -5.06 14.33 -0.47
N THR A 154 -5.95 13.81 0.37
CA THR A 154 -6.70 14.59 1.37
C THR A 154 -5.80 15.15 2.46
N ASP A 155 -4.82 14.39 2.91
CA ASP A 155 -3.90 14.81 3.97
C ASP A 155 -2.62 15.50 3.46
N GLY A 156 -2.33 15.39 2.16
CA GLY A 156 -1.31 16.14 1.45
C GLY A 156 0.10 15.56 1.60
N ASP A 157 0.24 14.25 1.83
CA ASP A 157 1.53 13.59 2.01
C ASP A 157 2.16 13.06 0.71
N GLY A 158 1.42 13.11 -0.40
CA GLY A 158 1.84 12.65 -1.73
C GLY A 158 1.36 11.25 -2.11
N LEU A 159 0.60 10.57 -1.27
CA LEU A 159 -0.19 9.39 -1.61
C LEU A 159 -1.61 9.83 -2.00
N GLU A 160 -2.16 9.20 -3.04
CA GLU A 160 -3.55 9.45 -3.41
C GLU A 160 -4.48 8.65 -2.49
N ASP A 161 -5.62 9.20 -2.07
CA ASP A 161 -6.51 8.58 -1.09
C ASP A 161 -6.95 7.17 -1.54
N GLY A 162 -7.28 7.04 -2.84
CA GLY A 162 -7.59 5.75 -3.46
C GLY A 162 -6.43 4.78 -3.46
N ALA A 163 -5.19 5.26 -3.57
CA ALA A 163 -4.02 4.40 -3.52
C ALA A 163 -3.77 3.86 -2.11
N GLU A 164 -3.97 4.70 -1.10
CA GLU A 164 -3.91 4.33 0.30
C GLU A 164 -4.91 3.25 0.66
N ILE A 165 -6.17 3.40 0.23
CA ILE A 165 -7.22 2.41 0.52
C ILE A 165 -6.99 1.09 -0.21
N TRP A 166 -6.59 1.12 -1.49
CA TRP A 166 -6.56 -0.10 -2.31
C TRP A 166 -5.22 -0.83 -2.36
N TYR A 167 -4.10 -0.13 -2.17
CA TYR A 167 -2.76 -0.71 -2.31
C TYR A 167 -1.98 -0.72 -1.00
N TYR A 168 -1.99 0.38 -0.26
CA TYR A 168 -1.15 0.54 0.93
C TYR A 168 -1.84 0.13 2.24
N PHE A 169 -3.18 0.14 2.25
CA PHE A 169 -4.02 -0.08 3.42
C PHE A 169 -3.69 0.89 4.58
N SER A 170 -3.29 2.12 4.25
CA SER A 170 -3.08 3.25 5.17
C SER A 170 -4.38 4.06 5.37
N ASP A 171 -4.32 5.09 6.21
CA ASP A 171 -5.46 5.96 6.54
C ASP A 171 -5.31 7.30 5.79
N PRO A 172 -6.13 7.58 4.76
CA PRO A 172 -5.98 8.74 3.87
C PRO A 172 -6.26 10.10 4.52
N LEU A 173 -6.56 10.09 5.81
CA LEU A 173 -6.76 11.30 6.60
C LEU A 173 -5.54 11.59 7.49
N VAL A 174 -4.49 10.76 7.41
CA VAL A 174 -3.34 10.78 8.31
C VAL A 174 -2.04 10.61 7.53
N ALA A 175 -1.38 11.75 7.31
CA ALA A 175 -0.12 11.81 6.59
C ALA A 175 0.89 10.73 7.02
N ASP A 176 1.26 9.89 6.08
CA ASP A 176 2.26 8.87 6.14
C ASP A 176 3.66 9.52 6.10
N ALA A 177 4.35 9.43 7.24
CA ALA A 177 5.69 9.98 7.34
C ALA A 177 6.71 9.08 6.61
N ASP A 178 7.47 9.69 5.70
CA ASP A 178 8.80 9.24 5.28
C ASP A 178 9.84 10.02 6.12
N ALA A 179 10.26 9.43 7.24
CA ALA A 179 11.01 10.14 8.28
C ALA A 179 12.49 10.36 7.94
N ASP A 180 13.07 9.55 7.06
CA ASP A 180 14.45 9.68 6.59
C ASP A 180 14.57 10.11 5.11
N VAL A 181 13.43 10.25 4.43
CA VAL A 181 13.26 10.83 3.08
C VAL A 181 13.89 9.96 1.99
N ASP A 182 13.73 8.64 2.12
CA ASP A 182 14.26 7.66 1.17
C ASP A 182 13.23 7.19 0.11
N GLY A 183 11.99 7.63 0.25
CA GLY A 183 10.87 7.32 -0.64
C GLY A 183 10.05 6.09 -0.23
N TRP A 184 10.32 5.51 0.94
CA TRP A 184 9.51 4.47 1.55
C TRP A 184 8.81 5.01 2.79
N TYR A 185 7.50 4.77 2.86
CA TYR A 185 6.69 5.23 3.98
C TYR A 185 6.83 4.31 5.18
N HIS A 186 6.47 4.80 6.37
CA HIS A 186 6.61 4.08 7.65
C HIS A 186 6.00 2.65 7.69
N PHE A 187 5.03 2.35 6.81
CA PHE A 187 4.38 1.04 6.73
C PHE A 187 5.07 0.07 5.75
N GLN A 188 6.01 0.54 4.94
CA GLN A 188 6.86 -0.24 4.05
C GLN A 188 8.29 -0.37 4.60
N ASP A 189 8.75 0.63 5.33
CA ASP A 189 10.11 0.72 5.85
C ASP A 189 10.23 0.10 7.26
N CYS A 190 11.20 -0.78 7.43
CA CYS A 190 11.49 -1.45 8.69
C CYS A 190 12.41 -0.64 9.64
N ASP A 191 13.05 0.44 9.18
CA ASP A 191 13.81 1.39 10.00
C ASP A 191 13.66 2.85 9.52
N GLU A 192 12.57 3.50 9.95
CA GLU A 192 12.19 4.91 9.66
C GLU A 192 13.27 5.97 9.97
N GLY A 193 14.38 5.60 10.62
CA GLY A 193 15.48 6.49 10.94
C GLY A 193 16.70 6.35 10.03
N ASN A 194 16.66 5.45 9.05
CA ASN A 194 17.83 5.01 8.31
C ASN A 194 17.54 4.68 6.83
N ALA A 195 17.70 5.69 5.98
CA ALA A 195 17.50 5.65 4.52
C ALA A 195 18.33 4.60 3.73
N SER A 196 19.17 3.81 4.42
CA SER A 196 19.90 2.67 3.84
C SER A 196 19.24 1.32 4.11
N ILE A 197 18.20 1.29 4.95
CA ILE A 197 17.40 0.12 5.29
C ILE A 197 16.00 0.40 4.76
N ASN A 198 15.57 -0.33 3.74
CA ASN A 198 14.26 -0.21 3.11
C ASN A 198 14.05 -1.32 2.07
N PRO A 199 12.82 -1.59 1.59
CA PRO A 199 12.55 -2.65 0.62
C PRO A 199 13.30 -2.61 -0.72
N GLY A 200 13.97 -1.50 -1.03
CA GLY A 200 14.80 -1.33 -2.23
C GLY A 200 16.30 -1.44 -1.98
N ALA A 201 16.72 -1.65 -0.73
CA ALA A 201 18.12 -1.71 -0.35
C ALA A 201 18.80 -3.00 -0.85
N ILE A 202 20.13 -3.05 -0.71
CA ILE A 202 20.93 -4.23 -1.02
C ILE A 202 21.54 -4.70 0.28
N GLU A 203 21.29 -5.96 0.64
CA GLU A 203 21.92 -6.63 1.76
C GLU A 203 23.43 -6.42 1.84
N ILE A 204 23.90 -6.09 3.04
CA ILE A 204 25.31 -6.09 3.40
C ILE A 204 25.51 -6.89 4.69
N TRP A 205 26.65 -7.58 4.81
CA TRP A 205 26.93 -8.38 6.00
C TRP A 205 27.15 -7.50 7.24
N ASN A 206 26.08 -7.09 7.91
CA ASN A 206 26.06 -6.17 9.05
C ASN A 206 25.18 -6.70 10.22
N GLY A 207 24.45 -7.79 10.01
CA GLY A 207 23.55 -8.38 11.00
C GLY A 207 22.19 -7.68 11.15
N LEU A 208 21.82 -6.86 10.17
CA LEU A 208 20.53 -6.22 10.00
C LEU A 208 19.84 -6.84 8.79
N ASP A 209 18.53 -6.63 8.70
CA ASP A 209 17.72 -6.87 7.51
C ASP A 209 17.68 -5.51 6.79
N ASP A 210 18.51 -5.35 5.76
CA ASP A 210 18.64 -4.06 5.06
C ASP A 210 17.50 -3.91 4.05
N ASP A 211 17.02 -4.99 3.42
CA ASP A 211 15.98 -4.95 2.39
C ASP A 211 14.55 -5.28 2.88
N CYS A 212 14.35 -5.33 4.19
CA CYS A 212 13.08 -5.53 4.87
C CYS A 212 12.29 -6.76 4.38
N ASP A 213 12.98 -7.85 4.01
CA ASP A 213 12.37 -9.10 3.53
C ASP A 213 12.16 -10.17 4.64
N ASP A 214 12.41 -9.80 5.90
CA ASP A 214 12.43 -10.63 7.11
C ASP A 214 13.61 -11.63 7.17
N LEU A 215 14.60 -11.53 6.28
CA LEU A 215 15.84 -12.29 6.31
C LEU A 215 17.00 -11.36 6.66
N ILE A 216 18.01 -11.92 7.31
CA ILE A 216 19.18 -11.16 7.75
C ILE A 216 20.39 -11.70 6.98
N ASP A 217 21.12 -10.79 6.34
CA ASP A 217 22.36 -11.06 5.62
C ASP A 217 22.20 -12.17 4.56
N GLU A 218 21.06 -12.30 3.90
CA GLU A 218 20.85 -13.32 2.87
C GLU A 218 21.53 -12.94 1.54
N GLY A 219 22.03 -13.95 0.84
CA GLY A 219 22.81 -13.74 -0.39
C GLY A 219 24.19 -13.10 -0.20
N VAL A 220 24.50 -12.54 0.97
CA VAL A 220 25.83 -12.04 1.34
C VAL A 220 26.60 -13.04 2.21
N TYR A 221 27.91 -12.84 2.28
CA TYR A 221 28.81 -13.71 3.04
C TYR A 221 29.59 -12.88 4.05
N PRO A 222 29.94 -13.47 5.20
CA PRO A 222 30.77 -12.80 6.17
C PRO A 222 32.08 -12.36 5.50
N PRO A 223 32.55 -11.12 5.80
CA PRO A 223 33.86 -10.71 5.33
C PRO A 223 34.86 -11.77 5.78
N VAL A 224 35.65 -12.27 4.82
CA VAL A 224 36.68 -13.25 5.11
C VAL A 224 37.57 -12.64 6.19
N PRO A 225 37.71 -13.27 7.38
CA PRO A 225 38.61 -12.77 8.40
C PRO A 225 39.98 -12.62 7.75
N GLU A 226 40.55 -11.43 7.86
CA GLU A 226 41.86 -11.08 7.32
C GLU A 226 42.82 -12.23 7.68
N GLN A 227 43.25 -13.00 6.67
CA GLN A 227 44.10 -14.16 6.91
C GLN A 227 45.41 -13.63 7.50
N GLU A 228 45.65 -13.95 8.78
CA GLU A 228 46.95 -13.76 9.42
C GLU A 228 48.05 -14.24 8.44
N PRO A 229 49.03 -13.38 8.10
CA PRO A 229 50.02 -13.70 7.08
C PRO A 229 50.72 -15.01 7.47
N GLN A 230 50.65 -16.01 6.59
CA GLN A 230 51.37 -17.26 6.82
C GLN A 230 52.88 -16.98 6.85
N PRO A 231 53.65 -17.57 7.78
CA PRO A 231 55.09 -17.40 7.80
C PRO A 231 55.67 -17.91 6.48
N SER A 232 56.63 -17.18 5.90
CA SER A 232 57.21 -17.56 4.61
C SER A 232 58.69 -17.23 4.51
N LEU A 233 59.50 -18.18 4.04
CA LEU A 233 60.92 -17.98 3.78
C LEU A 233 61.13 -17.25 2.46
N GLU A 234 61.77 -16.09 2.50
CA GLU A 234 62.04 -15.27 1.31
C GLU A 234 63.38 -15.62 0.68
N THR A 235 64.44 -15.68 1.49
CA THR A 235 65.78 -16.05 0.99
C THR A 235 66.44 -17.05 1.92
N VAL A 236 67.07 -18.08 1.37
CA VAL A 236 67.91 -19.03 2.10
C VAL A 236 69.25 -19.13 1.37
N ARG A 237 70.34 -18.82 2.08
CA ARG A 237 71.72 -18.87 1.58
C ARG A 237 72.52 -19.79 2.47
N VAL A 238 72.82 -20.97 1.93
CA VAL A 238 73.68 -21.97 2.56
C VAL A 238 74.82 -22.29 1.59
N PRO A 239 76.08 -22.35 2.06
CA PRO A 239 77.19 -22.77 1.21
C PRO A 239 77.01 -24.22 0.79
N TYR A 240 77.27 -24.51 -0.48
CA TYR A 240 77.20 -25.88 -1.01
C TYR A 240 78.27 -26.80 -0.39
N GLN A 241 79.43 -26.23 -0.06
CA GLN A 241 80.53 -26.94 0.58
C GLN A 241 81.30 -26.03 1.55
N SER A 242 81.97 -26.62 2.53
CA SER A 242 82.92 -25.96 3.43
C SER A 242 84.04 -26.93 3.80
N TYR A 243 85.04 -26.48 4.54
CA TYR A 243 86.18 -27.30 4.97
C TYR A 243 86.20 -27.51 6.48
N VAL A 244 86.76 -28.62 6.93
CA VAL A 244 86.96 -28.88 8.37
C VAL A 244 87.74 -27.72 9.00
N GLY A 245 87.23 -27.18 10.10
CA GLY A 245 87.84 -26.05 10.82
C GLY A 245 87.54 -24.67 10.23
N GLU A 246 86.88 -24.54 9.08
CA GLU A 246 86.39 -23.26 8.56
C GLU A 246 84.98 -22.93 9.08
N THR A 247 84.64 -21.64 9.08
CA THR A 247 83.31 -21.16 9.48
C THR A 247 82.38 -21.18 8.26
N ALA A 248 81.33 -22.00 8.31
CA ALA A 248 80.23 -21.99 7.36
C ALA A 248 79.15 -21.00 7.83
N GLY A 249 78.82 -20.02 6.98
CA GLY A 249 77.78 -19.04 7.24
C GLY A 249 76.45 -19.43 6.58
N PHE A 250 75.41 -19.59 7.38
CA PHE A 250 74.03 -19.85 6.98
C PHE A 250 73.24 -18.55 7.16
N ARG A 251 72.41 -18.19 6.18
CA ARG A 251 71.57 -16.99 6.30
C ARG A 251 70.19 -17.25 5.71
N ALA A 252 69.15 -16.81 6.41
CA ALA A 252 67.79 -16.85 5.91
C ALA A 252 67.05 -15.55 6.26
N THR A 253 66.09 -15.17 5.43
CA THR A 253 65.16 -14.06 5.69
C THR A 253 63.75 -14.56 5.48
N SER A 254 62.84 -14.15 6.36
CA SER A 254 61.39 -14.30 6.18
C SER A 254 60.83 -13.12 5.39
N ALA A 255 59.72 -13.34 4.70
CA ALA A 255 59.00 -12.25 4.04
C ALA A 255 58.27 -11.35 5.06
N ASN A 256 57.85 -11.93 6.21
CA ASN A 256 57.21 -11.19 7.28
C ASN A 256 58.20 -10.91 8.42
N THR A 257 58.13 -9.71 8.99
CA THR A 257 59.07 -9.25 10.04
C THR A 257 58.82 -9.87 11.41
N ASP A 258 57.66 -10.48 11.61
CA ASP A 258 57.20 -11.16 12.83
C ASP A 258 57.51 -12.67 12.83
N ASP A 259 57.93 -13.23 11.70
CA ASP A 259 58.35 -14.63 11.61
C ASP A 259 59.70 -14.85 12.32
N GLU A 260 59.78 -15.88 13.15
CA GLU A 260 61.01 -16.33 13.79
C GLU A 260 61.74 -17.34 12.91
N ILE A 261 63.02 -17.10 12.61
CA ILE A 261 63.86 -18.04 11.84
C ILE A 261 64.50 -19.05 12.80
N GLN A 262 64.25 -20.35 12.58
CA GLN A 262 64.81 -21.44 13.37
C GLN A 262 65.65 -22.37 12.48
N TRP A 263 66.88 -22.69 12.91
CA TRP A 263 67.79 -23.58 12.17
C TRP A 263 67.95 -24.93 12.85
N LEU A 264 67.89 -26.01 12.08
CA LEU A 264 68.19 -27.37 12.52
C LEU A 264 69.38 -27.91 11.72
N ILE A 265 70.50 -28.23 12.37
CA ILE A 265 71.67 -28.83 11.70
C ILE A 265 71.93 -30.21 12.31
N GLU A 266 71.85 -31.26 11.48
CA GLU A 266 71.96 -32.66 11.92
C GLU A 266 70.98 -33.02 13.06
N GLY A 267 69.78 -32.41 13.06
CA GLY A 267 68.77 -32.62 14.10
C GLY A 267 69.03 -31.90 15.42
N GLN A 268 70.06 -31.04 15.50
CA GLN A 268 70.27 -30.14 16.63
C GLN A 268 69.72 -28.75 16.30
N ASN A 269 69.01 -28.13 17.24
CA ASN A 269 68.44 -26.80 17.07
C ASN A 269 69.48 -25.71 17.36
N TYR A 270 69.60 -24.77 16.44
CA TYR A 270 70.53 -23.65 16.48
C TYR A 270 69.77 -22.35 16.23
N SER A 271 70.08 -21.34 17.04
CA SER A 271 69.75 -19.91 16.94
C SER A 271 68.39 -19.50 16.37
N VAL A 272 67.71 -18.62 17.12
CA VAL A 272 66.60 -17.79 16.64
C VAL A 272 67.16 -16.50 16.01
N ASP A 273 67.81 -16.62 14.86
CA ASP A 273 68.31 -15.46 14.10
C ASP A 273 68.42 -15.76 12.60
N SER A 274 68.32 -14.70 11.80
CA SER A 274 68.50 -14.64 10.36
C SER A 274 69.89 -15.09 9.88
N ALA A 275 70.89 -15.19 10.76
CA ALA A 275 72.24 -15.62 10.41
C ALA A 275 72.84 -16.57 11.47
N LEU A 276 73.38 -17.69 11.02
CA LEU A 276 74.03 -18.71 11.84
C LEU A 276 75.44 -18.99 11.29
N SER A 277 76.44 -19.11 12.16
CA SER A 277 77.82 -19.43 11.78
C SER A 277 78.31 -20.63 12.57
N LEU A 278 78.73 -21.69 11.88
CA LEU A 278 79.14 -22.95 12.49
C LEU A 278 80.50 -23.41 11.96
N VAL A 279 81.25 -24.14 12.79
CA VAL A 279 82.52 -24.79 12.41
C VAL A 279 82.36 -26.29 12.53
N PHE A 280 82.62 -27.02 11.44
CA PHE A 280 82.48 -28.48 11.41
C PHE A 280 83.82 -29.17 11.68
N GLY A 281 83.79 -30.16 12.57
CA GLY A 281 84.98 -30.91 13.01
C GLY A 281 85.27 -32.20 12.23
N SER A 282 84.41 -32.60 11.29
CA SER A 282 84.53 -33.87 10.56
C SER A 282 84.10 -33.73 9.11
N VAL A 283 84.80 -34.43 8.21
CA VAL A 283 84.45 -34.57 6.78
C VAL A 283 83.14 -35.36 6.63
N GLY A 284 82.30 -34.97 5.67
CA GLY A 284 81.04 -35.65 5.35
C GLY A 284 79.92 -34.69 4.96
N GLU A 285 78.79 -35.24 4.53
CA GLU A 285 77.57 -34.46 4.29
C GLU A 285 76.88 -34.15 5.62
N LYS A 286 76.34 -32.94 5.73
CA LYS A 286 75.59 -32.46 6.90
C LYS A 286 74.23 -31.94 6.45
N ASN A 287 73.16 -32.46 7.05
CA ASN A 287 71.81 -32.02 6.81
C ASN A 287 71.56 -30.70 7.53
N TRP A 288 70.87 -29.80 6.85
CA TRP A 288 70.36 -28.55 7.41
C TRP A 288 68.89 -28.40 7.06
N GLU A 289 68.15 -27.78 7.97
CA GLU A 289 66.78 -27.35 7.80
C GLU A 289 66.65 -25.94 8.40
N VAL A 290 65.85 -25.09 7.76
CA VAL A 290 65.51 -23.76 8.27
C VAL A 290 64.02 -23.56 8.12
N CYS A 291 63.39 -23.01 9.14
CA CYS A 291 61.96 -22.69 9.15
C CYS A 291 61.74 -21.23 9.49
N ALA A 292 60.83 -20.55 8.78
CA ALA A 292 60.15 -19.37 9.28
C ALA A 292 58.94 -19.83 10.09
N VAL A 293 58.84 -19.42 11.35
CA VAL A 293 57.83 -19.90 12.31
C VAL A 293 57.07 -18.71 12.88
N ASN A 294 55.73 -18.80 12.90
CA ASN A 294 54.87 -17.84 13.58
C ASN A 294 53.74 -18.59 14.29
N GLY A 295 53.78 -18.61 15.62
CA GLY A 295 52.87 -19.43 16.43
C GLY A 295 53.00 -20.93 16.13
N ASN A 296 51.92 -21.54 15.63
CA ASN A 296 51.87 -22.96 15.25
C ASN A 296 52.11 -23.21 13.75
N LEU A 297 52.35 -22.16 12.97
CA LEU A 297 52.57 -22.23 11.53
C LEU A 297 54.06 -22.16 11.22
N SER A 298 54.49 -22.88 10.19
CA SER A 298 55.89 -22.85 9.75
C SER A 298 56.04 -23.13 8.26
N ASP A 299 56.94 -22.39 7.60
CA ASP A 299 57.42 -22.67 6.25
C ASP A 299 58.89 -23.07 6.33
N CYS A 300 59.24 -24.26 5.83
CA CYS A 300 60.54 -24.89 6.06
C CYS A 300 61.22 -25.30 4.75
N LEU A 301 62.53 -25.10 4.70
CA LEU A 301 63.41 -25.57 3.63
C LEU A 301 64.55 -26.40 4.21
N ASN A 302 64.93 -27.49 3.53
CA ASN A 302 66.04 -28.34 3.95
C ASN A 302 67.00 -28.65 2.79
N GLY A 303 68.18 -29.14 3.16
CA GLY A 303 69.19 -29.56 2.20
C GLY A 303 70.44 -30.13 2.89
N THR A 304 71.50 -30.27 2.13
CA THR A 304 72.80 -30.75 2.62
C THR A 304 73.92 -29.75 2.33
N ILE A 305 74.95 -29.78 3.15
CA ILE A 305 76.24 -29.13 2.92
C ILE A 305 77.35 -30.18 2.99
N THR A 306 78.28 -30.13 2.04
CA THR A 306 79.41 -31.08 1.99
C THR A 306 80.63 -30.50 2.69
N ILE A 307 81.11 -31.17 3.75
CA ILE A 307 82.33 -30.79 4.46
C ILE A 307 83.51 -31.59 3.95
N LEU A 308 84.51 -30.89 3.40
CA LEU A 308 85.73 -31.47 2.83
C LEU A 308 86.92 -31.33 3.80
N ALA A 309 87.97 -32.13 3.59
CA ALA A 309 89.22 -31.97 4.33
C ALA A 309 89.92 -30.68 3.92
N SER A 310 90.45 -29.91 4.88
CA SER A 310 91.11 -28.62 4.62
C SER A 310 92.27 -28.82 3.62
N PRO A 311 92.35 -28.01 2.54
CA PRO A 311 93.39 -28.17 1.54
C PRO A 311 94.76 -27.84 2.15
N SER A 312 95.71 -28.78 2.03
CA SER A 312 97.11 -28.52 2.33
C SER A 312 97.65 -27.51 1.33
N SER A 313 98.09 -26.34 1.79
CA SER A 313 98.60 -25.26 0.95
C SER A 313 99.88 -25.67 0.21
N THR A 314 99.77 -25.92 -1.09
CA THR A 314 100.85 -25.81 -2.08
C THR A 314 100.24 -25.19 -3.34
N GLY A 315 100.86 -24.09 -3.81
CA GLY A 315 100.27 -23.13 -4.73
C GLY A 315 100.38 -23.42 -6.23
N ASP A 316 100.12 -22.33 -6.97
CA ASP A 316 100.14 -22.09 -8.42
C ASP A 316 98.91 -22.63 -9.17
N GLY A 317 98.19 -21.92 -10.05
CA GLY A 317 98.31 -20.60 -10.69
C GLY A 317 97.52 -20.65 -12.02
N GLU A 318 96.71 -19.61 -12.30
CA GLU A 318 96.09 -19.25 -13.60
C GLU A 318 95.02 -20.23 -14.20
N ALA A 319 93.98 -19.85 -14.94
CA ALA A 319 93.73 -18.66 -15.75
C ALA A 319 92.21 -18.37 -15.92
N SER A 320 91.96 -17.11 -16.24
CA SER A 320 90.73 -16.47 -16.71
C SER A 320 90.15 -17.07 -18.01
N GLY A 321 88.81 -17.06 -18.14
CA GLY A 321 88.09 -17.34 -19.39
C GLY A 321 86.71 -16.65 -19.41
N ASN A 322 86.69 -15.45 -19.97
CA ASN A 322 85.51 -14.63 -20.28
C ASN A 322 84.74 -15.21 -21.49
N ALA A 323 83.40 -15.23 -21.47
CA ALA A 323 82.59 -15.32 -22.69
C ALA A 323 81.18 -14.72 -22.51
N THR A 324 81.00 -13.61 -23.19
CA THR A 324 79.77 -12.91 -23.55
C THR A 324 78.80 -13.76 -24.38
N GLY A 325 77.49 -13.53 -24.23
CA GLY A 325 76.46 -14.04 -25.15
C GLY A 325 75.13 -13.31 -25.01
N GLN A 326 74.81 -12.50 -26.02
CA GLN A 326 73.60 -11.69 -26.18
C GLN A 326 72.36 -12.55 -26.54
N ASN A 327 71.16 -12.11 -26.13
CA ASN A 327 69.93 -12.10 -26.96
C ASN A 327 68.88 -11.21 -26.26
N SER A 328 68.49 -10.04 -26.78
CA SER A 328 67.56 -9.75 -27.90
C SER A 328 66.07 -9.81 -27.52
N GLY A 329 65.36 -8.68 -27.73
CA GLY A 329 63.90 -8.59 -27.95
C GLY A 329 63.09 -7.98 -26.81
N SER A 330 62.81 -6.66 -26.81
CA SER A 330 61.56 -6.00 -27.27
C SER A 330 60.36 -6.19 -26.32
N GLY A 331 59.64 -5.19 -25.77
CA GLY A 331 59.51 -3.77 -26.08
C GLY A 331 58.09 -3.44 -26.58
N LEU A 332 57.20 -3.01 -25.65
CA LEU A 332 55.98 -2.15 -25.80
C LEU A 332 54.81 -2.72 -26.66
N SER A 333 53.51 -2.44 -26.51
CA SER A 333 52.61 -1.48 -25.84
C SER A 333 51.18 -2.09 -25.88
N GLY A 334 50.30 -2.00 -24.87
CA GLY A 334 49.31 -0.92 -24.70
C GLY A 334 48.06 -1.03 -25.60
N THR A 335 46.87 -1.29 -25.04
CA THR A 335 45.65 -0.43 -25.04
C THR A 335 44.36 -1.18 -24.63
N SER A 336 43.64 -0.58 -23.68
CA SER A 336 42.19 -0.44 -23.45
C SER A 336 41.15 -1.26 -24.26
N GLY A 337 40.10 -1.71 -23.54
CA GLY A 337 38.73 -1.31 -23.90
C GLY A 337 37.63 -2.40 -23.95
N ALA A 338 36.60 -2.17 -23.11
CA ALA A 338 35.17 -2.45 -23.31
C ALA A 338 34.59 -3.82 -22.93
N ALA A 339 33.70 -3.75 -21.93
CA ALA A 339 32.69 -4.71 -21.55
C ALA A 339 31.64 -4.91 -22.66
N GLY A 340 31.21 -6.16 -22.85
CA GLY A 340 30.10 -6.52 -23.73
C GLY A 340 28.78 -6.47 -22.99
N GLY A 341 27.94 -5.48 -23.32
CA GLY A 341 26.51 -5.48 -22.98
C GLY A 341 25.71 -6.39 -23.93
N LEU A 342 24.64 -6.98 -23.39
CA LEU A 342 23.69 -7.81 -24.12
C LEU A 342 22.86 -6.95 -25.10
N THR A 343 22.50 -7.52 -26.24
CA THR A 343 21.82 -6.81 -27.33
C THR A 343 20.29 -6.86 -27.17
N SER A 344 19.61 -5.85 -27.74
CA SER A 344 18.16 -5.63 -27.72
C SER A 344 17.29 -6.73 -28.37
N ALA A 345 17.87 -7.87 -28.74
CA ALA A 345 17.16 -9.02 -29.29
C ALA A 345 16.78 -10.08 -28.24
N GLN A 346 17.16 -9.91 -26.96
CA GLN A 346 16.86 -10.87 -25.89
C GLN A 346 15.68 -10.46 -24.98
N TYR A 347 15.23 -9.20 -25.02
CA TYR A 347 14.07 -8.74 -24.24
C TYR A 347 12.70 -9.10 -24.86
N PHE A 348 12.66 -9.34 -26.18
CA PHE A 348 11.40 -9.66 -26.87
C PHE A 348 10.90 -11.10 -26.64
N ALA A 349 11.76 -12.01 -26.19
CA ALA A 349 11.37 -13.41 -25.96
C ALA A 349 10.72 -13.64 -24.57
N ILE A 350 10.97 -12.75 -23.60
CA ILE A 350 10.50 -12.89 -22.22
C ILE A 350 9.11 -12.24 -22.05
N GLY A 351 8.82 -11.12 -22.73
CA GLY A 351 7.51 -10.46 -22.68
C GLY A 351 6.37 -11.24 -23.36
N LEU A 352 6.68 -12.05 -24.38
CA LEU A 352 5.69 -12.83 -25.12
C LEU A 352 5.23 -14.10 -24.36
N LEU A 353 6.02 -14.56 -23.40
CA LEU A 353 5.68 -15.71 -22.55
C LEU A 353 4.74 -15.30 -21.40
N PHE A 354 4.89 -14.08 -20.87
CA PHE A 354 4.10 -13.56 -19.75
C PHE A 354 2.64 -13.27 -20.13
N LEU A 355 2.40 -12.72 -21.33
CA LEU A 355 1.04 -12.47 -21.84
C LEU A 355 0.25 -13.75 -22.12
N LEU A 356 0.93 -14.86 -22.41
CA LEU A 356 0.30 -16.15 -22.70
C LEU A 356 -0.18 -16.86 -21.41
N VAL A 357 0.48 -16.60 -20.28
CA VAL A 357 0.09 -17.13 -18.96
C VAL A 357 -1.16 -16.42 -18.41
N ILE A 358 -1.29 -15.11 -18.64
CA ILE A 358 -2.46 -14.31 -18.20
C ILE A 358 -3.73 -14.70 -19.00
N MET A 359 -3.59 -14.94 -20.31
CA MET A 359 -4.71 -15.39 -21.15
C MET A 359 -5.23 -16.80 -20.81
N LEU A 360 -4.37 -17.69 -20.33
CA LEU A 360 -4.76 -19.04 -19.90
C LEU A 360 -5.44 -19.06 -18.53
N ALA A 361 -5.12 -18.12 -17.63
CA ALA A 361 -5.77 -17.99 -16.32
C ALA A 361 -7.26 -17.57 -16.45
N PHE A 362 -7.59 -16.68 -17.40
CA PHE A 362 -8.97 -16.23 -17.63
C PHE A 362 -9.90 -17.31 -18.22
N LEU A 363 -9.35 -18.29 -18.94
CA LEU A 363 -10.15 -19.37 -19.56
C LEU A 363 -10.49 -20.52 -18.58
N VAL A 364 -9.82 -20.61 -17.44
CA VAL A 364 -10.08 -21.65 -16.41
C VAL A 364 -11.05 -21.16 -15.32
N GLY A 365 -11.23 -19.84 -15.14
CA GLY A 365 -12.09 -19.26 -14.10
C GLY A 365 -13.61 -19.33 -14.33
N ARG A 366 -14.09 -19.84 -15.46
CA ARG A 366 -15.53 -19.84 -15.81
C ARG A 366 -16.11 -21.25 -15.94
N ARG A 367 -16.15 -22.02 -14.84
CA ARG A 367 -17.08 -23.17 -14.75
C ARG A 367 -17.40 -23.64 -13.32
N GLY A 368 -18.54 -23.17 -12.81
CA GLY A 368 -19.50 -24.03 -12.09
C GLY A 368 -19.64 -23.81 -10.58
N GLY A 369 -20.82 -23.34 -10.18
CA GLY A 369 -21.27 -23.39 -8.78
C GLY A 369 -22.60 -22.69 -8.57
N GLY A 370 -23.70 -23.30 -9.00
CA GLY A 370 -25.04 -22.88 -8.62
C GLY A 370 -25.48 -23.50 -7.30
N GLY A 371 -26.20 -22.74 -6.47
CA GLY A 371 -27.10 -23.28 -5.45
C GLY A 371 -27.00 -22.67 -4.04
N GLY A 372 -27.87 -21.69 -3.76
CA GLY A 372 -28.64 -21.60 -2.50
C GLY A 372 -27.94 -21.08 -1.23
N GLY A 373 -28.43 -19.94 -0.72
CA GLY A 373 -28.27 -19.55 0.69
C GLY A 373 -27.90 -18.08 0.86
N ALA A 374 -28.91 -17.22 1.04
CA ALA A 374 -28.71 -15.86 1.51
C ALA A 374 -28.07 -15.88 2.91
N VAL A 375 -26.86 -15.34 3.03
CA VAL A 375 -26.24 -15.00 4.31
C VAL A 375 -26.03 -13.50 4.29
N LYS A 376 -26.89 -12.78 5.02
CA LYS A 376 -26.68 -11.37 5.37
C LYS A 376 -25.38 -11.27 6.18
N TRP A 377 -24.40 -10.56 5.67
CA TRP A 377 -23.25 -10.10 6.45
C TRP A 377 -23.54 -8.66 6.89
N SER A 378 -24.01 -8.50 8.13
CA SER A 378 -23.86 -7.25 8.86
C SER A 378 -22.68 -7.43 9.82
N GLN A 379 -21.50 -6.95 9.43
CA GLN A 379 -20.45 -6.65 10.39
C GLN A 379 -20.39 -5.14 10.55
N GLN A 380 -21.07 -4.62 11.58
CA GLN A 380 -20.72 -3.32 12.14
C GLN A 380 -19.31 -3.45 12.74
N GLN A 381 -18.32 -2.86 12.08
CA GLN A 381 -17.03 -2.63 12.70
C GLN A 381 -17.20 -1.46 13.69
N LYS A 382 -17.09 -1.76 14.98
CA LYS A 382 -16.99 -0.76 16.04
C LYS A 382 -15.57 -0.23 16.06
N PHE A 383 -15.34 0.94 15.50
CA PHE A 383 -14.18 1.74 15.85
C PHE A 383 -14.43 2.37 17.22
N THR A 384 -13.74 1.85 18.24
CA THR A 384 -13.66 2.51 19.54
C THR A 384 -12.60 3.60 19.45
N ASN A 385 -13.01 4.84 19.25
CA ASN A 385 -12.11 5.99 19.34
C ASN A 385 -11.96 6.43 20.82
N PRO A 386 -10.76 6.40 21.43
CA PRO A 386 -10.55 6.90 22.78
C PRO A 386 -10.08 8.35 22.72
N GLY A 387 -10.98 9.32 22.89
CA GLY A 387 -10.56 10.69 23.23
C GLY A 387 -11.41 11.80 22.65
N SER A 388 -12.58 12.07 23.24
CA SER A 388 -13.27 13.34 23.04
C SER A 388 -12.52 14.47 23.76
N ALA A 389 -11.70 15.20 23.00
CA ALA A 389 -11.19 16.50 23.42
C ALA A 389 -12.36 17.51 23.46
N LYS A 390 -12.66 18.00 24.67
CA LYS A 390 -13.56 19.12 24.92
C LYS A 390 -12.99 20.41 24.32
N LEU A 391 -13.70 21.03 23.39
CA LEU A 391 -13.61 22.47 23.14
C LEU A 391 -14.72 23.22 23.90
N PRO A 392 -14.45 24.40 24.52
CA PRO A 392 -15.40 25.10 25.36
C PRO A 392 -16.15 26.21 24.62
N GLY A 393 -17.47 26.30 24.88
CA GLY A 393 -18.17 27.58 24.99
C GLY A 393 -19.04 28.02 23.80
N ALA A 394 -20.34 27.69 23.88
CA ALA A 394 -21.41 28.52 23.32
C ALA A 394 -22.57 28.57 24.35
N PRO A 395 -23.28 29.72 24.48
CA PRO A 395 -24.16 30.00 25.62
C PRO A 395 -25.50 29.28 25.52
N THR A 396 -25.93 28.68 26.62
CA THR A 396 -27.25 28.05 26.81
C THR A 396 -28.37 29.09 26.83
N LEU A 397 -29.34 28.97 25.92
CA LEU A 397 -30.65 29.62 26.03
C LEU A 397 -31.55 28.81 26.99
N PRO A 398 -32.44 29.45 27.77
CA PRO A 398 -33.30 28.76 28.72
C PRO A 398 -34.49 28.09 28.00
N PRO A 399 -35.04 26.99 28.57
CA PRO A 399 -36.17 26.29 27.96
C PRO A 399 -37.46 27.11 28.09
N SER A 400 -38.12 27.35 26.96
CA SER A 400 -39.50 27.85 26.92
C SER A 400 -40.45 26.68 27.21
N ASP A 401 -41.06 26.72 28.39
CA ASP A 401 -42.36 26.11 28.66
C ASP A 401 -43.36 26.65 27.63
N ASN A 402 -43.99 25.76 26.85
CA ASN A 402 -45.34 25.99 26.33
C ASN A 402 -46.05 24.65 26.10
N ARG A 403 -46.92 24.33 27.05
CA ARG A 403 -48.09 23.47 26.89
C ARG A 403 -49.21 24.29 26.26
N TRP A 404 -49.89 23.73 25.26
CA TRP A 404 -51.32 23.91 24.95
C TRP A 404 -51.77 22.57 24.34
N GLU A 405 -52.67 21.81 24.97
CA GLU A 405 -54.14 21.94 24.95
C GLU A 405 -54.74 21.97 23.55
#